data_AF-A0A9P5XLE3-F1
#
_entry.id   AF-A0A9P5XLE3-F1
#
_cell.length_a   1.000
_cell.length_b   1.000
_cell.length_c   1.000
_cell.angle_alpha   90.00
_cell.angle_beta   90.00
_cell.angle_gamma   90.00
#
_symmetry.space_group_name_H-M   'P 1'
#
loop_
_entity.id
_entity.type
_entity.pdbx_description
1 polymer ?
#
loop_
_entity_poly.entity_id
_entity_poly.type
_entity_poly.pdbx_seq_one_letter_code
_entity_poly.pdbx_strand_id
1 'polypeptide(L)'
;MSNTPGGGNNGSTRRKIASALVAISHASSPFITTFLLIHLAAPALANIGGSGLASQTMLLGREYYQTNFGESYLVLAPITVHALAGISKRLLLSSIPASADEDPKDEEATRGLTPSLRPLKSLLSLTGYATAFFFLPVHFLLHRYYPALPMEPITSVGPSSLDYEYIKYGLHTWPWRSWLLYAGLVSSVALHAADGAALIWSAWFKKSWGELSRKTRRTIAIGCVVTPVLLGLSVIAREPPMLMSFLESRYRAAYTQSDLFRL
;
A
#
# COMPACT_ATOMS: atom_id res chain seq x y z
N MET A 1 3.98 43.17 -35.14
CA MET A 1 4.12 42.62 -33.78
C MET A 1 2.98 41.63 -33.56
N SER A 2 3.25 40.33 -33.64
CA SER A 2 2.24 39.27 -33.55
C SER A 2 2.02 38.87 -32.09
N ASN A 3 0.88 39.26 -31.52
CA ASN A 3 0.35 38.66 -30.30
C ASN A 3 -0.24 37.29 -30.66
N THR A 4 0.31 36.20 -30.13
CA THR A 4 -0.31 34.88 -30.15
C THR A 4 -1.02 34.61 -28.83
N PRO A 5 -2.36 34.71 -28.75
CA PRO A 5 -3.13 34.34 -27.57
C PRO A 5 -3.39 32.83 -27.59
N GLY A 6 -2.38 32.02 -27.24
CA GLY A 6 -2.47 30.55 -27.30
C GLY A 6 -2.42 29.82 -25.95
N GLY A 7 -2.12 30.51 -24.85
CA GLY A 7 -1.73 29.85 -23.59
C GLY A 7 -2.86 29.41 -22.64
N GLY A 8 -4.03 30.06 -22.68
CA GLY A 8 -5.04 29.95 -21.62
C GLY A 8 -5.80 28.61 -21.55
N ASN A 9 -6.11 28.00 -22.70
CA ASN A 9 -6.99 26.82 -22.75
C ASN A 9 -6.32 25.54 -22.21
N ASN A 10 -5.00 25.44 -22.38
CA ASN A 10 -4.22 24.29 -21.94
C ASN A 10 -4.11 24.20 -20.41
N GLY A 11 -4.04 25.34 -19.71
CA GLY A 11 -4.00 25.39 -18.25
C GLY A 11 -5.29 24.88 -17.61
N SER A 12 -6.45 25.35 -18.11
CA SER A 12 -7.77 24.92 -17.63
C SER A 12 -8.00 23.42 -17.84
N THR A 13 -7.67 22.91 -19.03
CA THR A 13 -7.81 21.48 -19.35
C THR A 13 -6.95 20.60 -18.43
N ARG A 14 -5.68 20.97 -18.20
CA ARG A 14 -4.78 20.23 -17.30
C ARG A 14 -5.28 20.20 -15.87
N ARG A 15 -5.83 21.31 -15.35
CA ARG A 15 -6.42 21.36 -14.00
C ARG A 15 -7.63 20.44 -13.90
N LYS A 16 -8.54 20.43 -14.89
CA LYS A 16 -9.69 19.51 -14.93
C LYS A 16 -9.25 18.05 -14.90
N ILE A 17 -8.25 17.68 -15.72
CA ILE A 17 -7.69 16.32 -15.72
C ILE A 17 -7.07 16.00 -14.35
N ALA A 18 -6.29 16.91 -13.77
CA ALA A 18 -5.68 16.69 -12.46
C ALA A 18 -6.72 16.52 -11.34
N SER A 19 -7.83 17.26 -11.37
CA SER A 19 -8.96 17.07 -10.45
C SER A 19 -9.62 15.70 -10.64
N ALA A 20 -9.81 15.24 -11.89
CA ALA A 20 -10.33 13.90 -12.17
C ALA A 20 -9.40 12.81 -11.62
N LEU A 21 -8.07 12.97 -11.76
CA LEU A 21 -7.09 12.04 -11.19
C LEU A 21 -7.13 12.02 -9.65
N VAL A 22 -7.37 13.15 -9.00
CA VAL A 22 -7.60 13.20 -7.54
C VAL A 22 -8.85 12.38 -7.18
N ALA A 23 -9.96 12.60 -7.90
CA ALA A 23 -11.21 11.87 -7.65
C ALA A 23 -11.03 10.36 -7.84
N ILE A 24 -10.32 9.92 -8.89
CA ILE A 24 -10.00 8.50 -9.15
C ILE A 24 -9.16 7.89 -8.02
N SER A 25 -8.13 8.62 -7.55
CA SER A 25 -7.30 8.17 -6.42
C SER A 25 -8.11 8.08 -5.12
N HIS A 26 -9.02 9.02 -4.87
CA HIS A 26 -9.93 8.96 -3.72
C HIS A 26 -10.92 7.79 -3.84
N ALA A 27 -11.53 7.58 -5.01
CA ALA A 27 -12.52 6.52 -5.25
C ALA A 27 -11.93 5.10 -5.13
N SER A 28 -10.66 4.92 -5.46
CA SER A 28 -9.94 3.63 -5.28
C SER A 28 -9.52 3.36 -3.83
N SER A 29 -9.43 4.39 -2.98
CA SER A 29 -8.91 4.28 -1.61
C SER A 29 -9.74 3.38 -0.68
N PRO A 30 -11.09 3.36 -0.73
CA PRO A 30 -11.88 2.43 0.08
C PRO A 30 -11.57 0.96 -0.18
N PHE A 31 -11.37 0.56 -1.44
CA PHE A 31 -11.02 -0.82 -1.80
C PHE A 31 -9.67 -1.22 -1.20
N ILE A 32 -8.66 -0.35 -1.35
CA ILE A 32 -7.33 -0.55 -0.76
C ILE A 32 -7.42 -0.62 0.77
N THR A 33 -8.23 0.25 1.39
CA THR A 33 -8.41 0.27 2.84
C THR A 33 -9.06 -1.02 3.34
N THR A 34 -10.11 -1.50 2.68
CA THR A 34 -10.76 -2.76 3.02
C THR A 34 -9.79 -3.94 2.88
N PHE A 35 -9.04 -4.00 1.78
CA PHE A 35 -8.00 -5.01 1.61
C PHE A 35 -6.98 -4.97 2.75
N LEU A 36 -6.45 -3.79 3.10
CA LEU A 36 -5.48 -3.62 4.17
C LEU A 36 -6.03 -4.03 5.54
N LEU A 37 -7.30 -3.71 5.84
CA LEU A 37 -7.94 -4.12 7.09
C LEU A 37 -7.97 -5.65 7.22
N ILE A 38 -8.42 -6.34 6.18
CA ILE A 38 -8.49 -7.81 6.17
C ILE A 38 -7.07 -8.41 6.20
N HIS A 39 -6.15 -7.89 5.39
CA HIS A 39 -4.80 -8.41 5.25
C HIS A 39 -3.96 -8.22 6.52
N LEU A 40 -4.04 -7.06 7.18
CA LEU A 40 -3.30 -6.76 8.40
C LEU A 40 -3.92 -7.37 9.67
N ALA A 41 -5.17 -7.86 9.61
CA ALA A 41 -5.79 -8.57 10.72
C ALA A 41 -5.04 -9.87 11.07
N ALA A 42 -4.60 -10.64 10.07
CA ALA A 42 -3.89 -11.90 10.29
C ALA A 42 -2.59 -11.74 11.11
N PRO A 43 -1.62 -10.87 10.72
CA PRO A 43 -0.43 -10.68 11.53
C PRO A 43 -0.73 -10.00 12.86
N ALA A 44 -1.74 -9.14 12.96
CA ALA A 44 -2.12 -8.53 14.24
C ALA A 44 -2.69 -9.55 15.24
N LEU A 45 -3.50 -10.51 14.78
CA LEU A 45 -4.08 -11.56 15.65
C LEU A 45 -3.05 -12.60 16.12
N ALA A 46 -1.85 -12.62 15.53
CA ALA A 46 -0.75 -13.43 16.04
C ALA A 46 -0.36 -13.08 17.49
N ASN A 47 -0.64 -11.85 17.95
CA ASN A 47 -0.44 -11.47 19.36
C ASN A 47 -1.30 -12.27 20.34
N ILE A 48 -2.39 -12.88 19.88
CA ILE A 48 -3.34 -13.63 20.71
C ILE A 48 -3.14 -15.13 20.53
N GLY A 49 -3.10 -15.60 19.27
CA GLY A 49 -3.10 -17.02 18.95
C GLY A 49 -1.90 -17.52 18.14
N GLY A 50 -0.80 -16.75 18.11
CA GLY A 50 0.44 -17.15 17.44
C GLY A 50 0.30 -17.32 15.92
N SER A 51 1.22 -18.09 15.31
CA SER A 51 1.16 -18.38 13.87
C SER A 51 -0.11 -19.13 13.48
N GLY A 52 -0.66 -19.97 14.36
CA GLY A 52 -1.87 -20.75 14.10
C GLY A 52 -3.09 -19.88 13.80
N LEU A 53 -3.41 -18.93 14.69
CA LEU A 53 -4.54 -18.01 14.47
C LEU A 53 -4.27 -17.05 13.30
N ALA A 54 -3.01 -16.64 13.10
CA ALA A 54 -2.63 -15.83 11.95
C ALA A 54 -2.87 -16.58 10.63
N SER A 55 -2.47 -17.86 10.54
CA SER A 55 -2.73 -18.74 9.39
C SER A 55 -4.22 -18.87 9.11
N GLN A 56 -5.03 -19.19 10.12
CA GLN A 56 -6.49 -19.33 9.97
C GLN A 56 -7.14 -18.02 9.49
N THR A 57 -6.76 -16.89 10.10
CA THR A 57 -7.27 -15.57 9.72
C THR A 57 -6.87 -15.22 8.29
N MET A 58 -5.63 -15.51 7.89
CA MET A 58 -5.19 -15.28 6.53
C MET A 58 -5.99 -16.11 5.54
N LEU A 59 -6.17 -17.42 5.79
CA LEU A 59 -6.96 -18.30 4.93
C LEU A 59 -8.38 -17.77 4.74
N LEU A 60 -9.04 -17.31 5.81
CA LEU A 60 -10.34 -16.64 5.71
C LEU A 60 -10.27 -15.38 4.82
N GLY A 61 -9.23 -14.55 5.00
CA GLY A 61 -9.00 -13.37 4.18
C GLY A 61 -8.86 -13.69 2.68
N ARG A 62 -8.23 -14.82 2.34
CA ARG A 62 -8.06 -15.25 0.94
C ARG A 62 -9.37 -15.49 0.24
N GLU A 63 -10.36 -16.05 0.93
CA GLU A 63 -11.70 -16.26 0.37
C GLU A 63 -12.37 -14.95 -0.04
N TYR A 64 -12.07 -13.85 0.67
CA TYR A 64 -12.64 -12.54 0.36
C TYR A 64 -11.97 -11.84 -0.81
N TYR A 65 -10.63 -11.86 -0.91
CA TYR A 65 -9.92 -11.03 -1.89
C TYR A 65 -8.93 -11.75 -2.81
N GLN A 66 -8.64 -13.04 -2.63
CA GLN A 66 -7.76 -13.83 -3.51
C GLN A 66 -8.52 -14.75 -4.48
N THR A 67 -9.77 -14.45 -4.78
CA THR A 67 -10.49 -15.10 -5.88
C THR A 67 -10.02 -14.54 -7.23
N ASN A 68 -10.26 -15.27 -8.33
CA ASN A 68 -9.88 -14.82 -9.68
C ASN A 68 -10.40 -13.39 -9.98
N PHE A 69 -11.60 -13.08 -9.48
CA PHE A 69 -12.19 -11.76 -9.58
C PHE A 69 -11.65 -10.80 -8.51
N GLY A 70 -11.65 -11.21 -7.25
CA GLY A 70 -11.28 -10.37 -6.11
C GLY A 70 -9.86 -9.83 -6.21
N GLU A 71 -8.89 -10.68 -6.56
CA GLU A 71 -7.50 -10.27 -6.62
C GLU A 71 -7.28 -9.25 -7.74
N SER A 72 -7.80 -9.54 -8.92
CA SER A 72 -7.65 -8.69 -10.10
C SER A 72 -8.35 -7.34 -9.93
N TYR A 73 -9.62 -7.35 -9.51
CA TYR A 73 -10.49 -6.17 -9.59
C TYR A 73 -10.69 -5.46 -8.26
N LEU A 74 -10.55 -6.13 -7.11
CA LEU A 74 -10.73 -5.51 -5.79
C LEU A 74 -9.41 -5.19 -5.09
N VAL A 75 -8.29 -5.77 -5.54
CA VAL A 75 -6.97 -5.51 -4.97
C VAL A 75 -6.03 -4.85 -5.97
N LEU A 76 -5.66 -5.56 -7.04
CA LEU A 76 -4.62 -5.11 -7.98
C LEU A 76 -5.06 -3.89 -8.78
N ALA A 77 -6.28 -3.88 -9.33
CA ALA A 77 -6.78 -2.75 -10.11
C ALA A 77 -6.90 -1.46 -9.26
N PRO A 78 -7.51 -1.45 -8.05
CA PRO A 78 -7.55 -0.25 -7.23
C PRO A 78 -6.17 0.27 -6.84
N ILE A 79 -5.23 -0.60 -6.45
CA ILE A 79 -3.84 -0.21 -6.13
C ILE A 79 -3.18 0.43 -7.35
N THR A 80 -3.29 -0.20 -8.51
CA THR A 80 -2.68 0.27 -9.76
C THR A 80 -3.26 1.61 -10.18
N VAL A 81 -4.59 1.72 -10.21
CA VAL A 81 -5.31 2.95 -10.55
C VAL A 81 -4.96 4.08 -9.58
N HIS A 82 -4.89 3.80 -8.28
CA HIS A 82 -4.49 4.77 -7.26
C HIS A 82 -3.07 5.31 -7.50
N ALA A 83 -2.11 4.41 -7.70
CA ALA A 83 -0.71 4.77 -7.91
C ALA A 83 -0.52 5.56 -9.23
N LEU A 84 -1.11 5.07 -10.33
CA LEU A 84 -1.04 5.73 -11.63
C LEU A 84 -1.72 7.10 -11.61
N ALA A 85 -2.86 7.24 -10.93
CA ALA A 85 -3.51 8.54 -10.80
C ALA A 85 -2.62 9.55 -10.06
N GLY A 86 -1.96 9.12 -8.98
CA GLY A 86 -1.00 9.93 -8.22
C GLY A 86 0.21 10.37 -9.04
N ILE A 87 0.82 9.44 -9.78
CA ILE A 87 1.99 9.71 -10.65
C ILE A 87 1.60 10.63 -11.81
N SER A 88 0.53 10.30 -12.54
CA SER A 88 0.03 11.09 -13.68
C SER A 88 -0.32 12.51 -13.24
N LYS A 89 -0.97 12.67 -12.08
CA LYS A 89 -1.29 14.00 -11.54
C LYS A 89 -0.01 14.81 -11.32
N ARG A 90 1.02 14.20 -10.74
CA ARG A 90 2.30 14.90 -10.51
C ARG A 90 2.94 15.34 -11.82
N LEU A 91 3.00 14.45 -12.83
CA LEU A 91 3.59 14.75 -14.14
C LEU A 91 2.84 15.84 -14.90
N LEU A 92 1.51 15.87 -14.79
CA LEU A 92 0.69 16.91 -15.41
C LEU A 92 0.92 18.28 -14.75
N LEU A 93 1.00 18.30 -13.41
CA LEU A 93 1.16 19.54 -12.64
C LEU A 93 2.59 20.06 -12.62
N SER A 94 3.62 19.23 -12.76
CA SER A 94 5.03 19.68 -12.84
C SER A 94 5.31 20.56 -14.05
N SER A 95 4.43 20.52 -15.05
CA SER A 95 4.53 21.26 -16.30
C SER A 95 3.73 22.57 -16.29
N ILE A 96 3.18 22.98 -15.14
CA ILE A 96 2.39 24.22 -14.98
C ILE A 96 3.23 25.24 -14.18
N PRO A 97 3.51 26.44 -14.73
CA PRO A 97 4.17 27.51 -13.99
C PRO A 97 3.35 27.94 -12.77
N ALA A 98 4.02 28.20 -11.64
CA ALA A 98 3.38 28.60 -10.38
C ALA A 98 2.60 29.92 -10.46
N SER A 99 2.76 30.70 -11.53
CA SER A 99 2.20 32.04 -11.74
C SER A 99 0.97 32.09 -12.65
N ALA A 100 0.33 30.96 -12.95
CA ALA A 100 -0.92 30.98 -13.71
C ALA A 100 -2.08 31.43 -12.80
N ASP A 101 -2.31 32.74 -12.79
CA ASP A 101 -3.33 33.49 -12.05
C ASP A 101 -4.63 32.71 -11.79
N GLU A 102 -5.04 32.67 -10.53
CA GLU A 102 -6.30 32.08 -10.10
C GLU A 102 -7.41 33.13 -10.12
N ASP A 103 -8.48 32.86 -10.88
CA ASP A 103 -9.73 33.63 -10.77
C ASP A 103 -10.51 33.12 -9.53
N PRO A 104 -10.81 33.96 -8.52
CA PRO A 104 -11.34 33.54 -7.21
C PRO A 104 -12.74 32.90 -7.23
N LYS A 105 -13.46 32.91 -8.35
CA LYS A 105 -14.90 32.62 -8.39
C LYS A 105 -15.26 31.13 -8.43
N ASP A 106 -14.33 30.23 -8.73
CA ASP A 106 -14.56 28.77 -8.78
C ASP A 106 -14.26 28.03 -7.45
N GLU A 107 -13.81 28.76 -6.41
CA GLU A 107 -13.32 28.18 -5.15
C GLU A 107 -14.37 27.41 -4.33
N GLU A 108 -15.63 27.81 -4.37
CA GLU A 108 -16.60 27.32 -3.37
C GLU A 108 -17.12 25.91 -3.67
N ALA A 109 -17.21 25.52 -4.95
CA ALA A 109 -17.67 24.19 -5.36
C ALA A 109 -16.54 23.13 -5.46
N THR A 110 -15.28 23.55 -5.58
CA THR A 110 -14.13 22.65 -5.85
C THR A 110 -13.06 22.62 -4.77
N ARG A 111 -13.26 23.31 -3.64
CA ARG A 111 -12.29 23.54 -2.56
C ARG A 111 -11.58 22.28 -2.01
N GLY A 112 -12.15 21.09 -2.21
CA GLY A 112 -11.58 19.80 -1.81
C GLY A 112 -10.81 19.03 -2.90
N LEU A 113 -11.03 19.37 -4.17
CA LEU A 113 -10.47 18.68 -5.34
C LEU A 113 -9.40 19.52 -6.07
N THR A 114 -9.07 20.71 -5.56
CA THR A 114 -8.04 21.57 -6.15
C THR A 114 -6.69 20.84 -6.16
N PRO A 115 -6.15 20.53 -7.36
CA PRO A 115 -5.00 19.66 -7.46
C PRO A 115 -3.73 20.46 -7.17
N SER A 116 -3.19 20.30 -5.95
CA SER A 116 -1.91 20.91 -5.55
C SER A 116 -0.75 19.91 -5.59
N LEU A 117 0.41 20.37 -6.05
CA LEU A 117 1.64 19.60 -6.09
C LEU A 117 2.27 19.52 -4.70
N ARG A 118 2.26 18.33 -4.09
CA ARG A 118 2.93 18.13 -2.80
C ARG A 118 4.45 18.02 -2.97
N PRO A 119 5.26 18.48 -2.00
CA PRO A 119 6.70 18.25 -2.02
C PRO A 119 7.05 16.77 -2.06
N LEU A 120 8.06 16.37 -2.85
CA LEU A 120 8.54 14.98 -2.91
C LEU A 120 9.03 14.47 -1.55
N LYS A 121 9.61 15.37 -0.75
CA LYS A 121 10.08 15.09 0.61
C LYS A 121 8.96 15.02 1.65
N SER A 122 7.70 15.28 1.26
CA SER A 122 6.57 15.10 2.18
C SER A 122 6.42 13.62 2.54
N LEU A 123 6.11 13.32 3.80
CA LEU A 123 5.98 11.93 4.26
C LEU A 123 4.98 11.15 3.39
N LEU A 124 3.83 11.74 3.05
CA LEU A 124 2.84 11.14 2.15
C LEU A 124 3.45 10.72 0.80
N SER A 125 4.29 11.56 0.18
CA SER A 125 4.94 11.23 -1.09
C SER A 125 6.03 10.17 -0.89
N LEU A 126 6.87 10.33 0.14
CA LEU A 126 7.97 9.40 0.41
C LEU A 126 7.43 7.99 0.69
N THR A 127 6.44 7.84 1.56
CA THR A 127 5.84 6.54 1.88
C THR A 127 5.06 5.97 0.71
N GLY A 128 4.41 6.82 -0.10
CA GLY A 128 3.72 6.40 -1.32
C GLY A 128 4.69 5.79 -2.34
N TYR A 129 5.81 6.47 -2.61
CA TYR A 129 6.83 5.96 -3.54
C TYR A 129 7.59 4.76 -3.00
N ALA A 130 7.96 4.78 -1.71
CA ALA A 130 8.60 3.63 -1.09
C ALA A 130 7.72 2.38 -1.15
N THR A 131 6.40 2.55 -0.91
CA THR A 131 5.43 1.46 -1.06
C THR A 131 5.35 1.01 -2.52
N ALA A 132 5.06 1.93 -3.45
CA ALA A 132 4.76 1.61 -4.84
C ALA A 132 5.94 0.97 -5.60
N PHE A 133 7.17 1.42 -5.35
CA PHE A 133 8.33 1.01 -6.15
C PHE A 133 9.25 0.02 -5.47
N PHE A 134 9.13 -0.17 -4.15
CA PHE A 134 10.03 -1.06 -3.43
C PHE A 134 9.27 -2.08 -2.57
N PHE A 135 8.59 -1.62 -1.52
CA PHE A 135 8.05 -2.54 -0.52
C PHE A 135 6.91 -3.41 -1.06
N LEU A 136 5.95 -2.85 -1.80
CA LEU A 136 4.80 -3.61 -2.30
C LEU A 136 5.19 -4.59 -3.41
N PRO A 137 5.99 -4.21 -4.44
CA PRO A 137 6.45 -5.17 -5.44
C PRO A 137 7.23 -6.34 -4.83
N VAL A 138 8.15 -6.06 -3.90
CA VAL A 138 8.93 -7.12 -3.22
C VAL A 138 8.01 -8.03 -2.41
N HIS A 139 7.07 -7.47 -1.65
CA HIS A 139 6.10 -8.25 -0.88
C HIS A 139 5.21 -9.12 -1.77
N PHE A 140 4.66 -8.56 -2.86
CA PHE A 140 3.84 -9.30 -3.81
C PHE A 140 4.64 -10.43 -4.47
N LEU A 141 5.87 -10.16 -4.89
CA LEU A 141 6.71 -11.17 -5.50
C LEU A 141 7.00 -12.33 -4.54
N LEU A 142 7.41 -12.03 -3.31
CA LEU A 142 7.76 -13.04 -2.30
C LEU A 142 6.57 -13.85 -1.81
N HIS A 143 5.40 -13.22 -1.61
CA HIS A 143 4.27 -13.86 -0.94
C HIS A 143 3.13 -14.25 -1.87
N ARG A 144 3.19 -13.88 -3.15
CA ARG A 144 2.16 -14.24 -4.13
C ARG A 144 2.74 -14.87 -5.38
N TYR A 145 3.73 -14.25 -6.01
CA TYR A 145 4.21 -14.69 -7.32
C TYR A 145 5.19 -15.87 -7.25
N TYR A 146 6.31 -15.73 -6.53
CA TYR A 146 7.36 -16.75 -6.49
C TYR A 146 6.90 -18.09 -5.93
N PRO A 147 6.12 -18.15 -4.83
CA PRO A 147 5.62 -19.43 -4.34
C PRO A 147 4.67 -20.13 -5.32
N ALA A 148 4.03 -19.39 -6.24
CA ALA A 148 3.11 -19.92 -7.24
C ALA A 148 3.81 -20.39 -8.53
N LEU A 149 5.15 -20.28 -8.62
CA LEU A 149 5.87 -20.74 -9.80
C LEU A 149 5.82 -22.27 -9.93
N PRO A 150 5.51 -22.81 -11.12
CA PRO A 150 5.40 -24.25 -11.34
C PRO A 150 6.74 -24.96 -11.53
N MET A 151 7.86 -24.27 -11.32
CA MET A 151 9.21 -24.81 -11.55
C MET A 151 9.73 -25.58 -10.33
N GLU A 152 10.52 -26.63 -10.58
CA GLU A 152 11.27 -27.31 -9.52
C GLU A 152 12.29 -26.36 -8.86
N PRO A 153 12.49 -26.44 -7.53
CA PRO A 153 11.80 -27.30 -6.58
C PRO A 153 10.47 -26.71 -6.07
N ILE A 154 10.11 -25.48 -6.41
CA ILE A 154 8.94 -24.75 -5.87
C ILE A 154 7.63 -25.50 -6.13
N THR A 155 7.44 -26.03 -7.34
CA THR A 155 6.29 -26.87 -7.75
C THR A 155 4.93 -26.34 -7.32
N SER A 156 4.75 -25.01 -7.38
CA SER A 156 3.56 -24.29 -6.88
C SER A 156 3.21 -24.64 -5.43
N VAL A 157 3.78 -23.90 -4.47
CA VAL A 157 3.41 -24.00 -3.06
C VAL A 157 1.90 -23.71 -2.94
N GLY A 158 1.13 -24.78 -2.73
CA GLY A 158 -0.32 -24.73 -2.74
C GLY A 158 -0.89 -23.81 -1.66
N PRO A 159 -2.14 -23.33 -1.79
CA PRO A 159 -2.75 -22.39 -0.85
C PRO A 159 -2.71 -22.84 0.61
N SER A 160 -2.88 -24.15 0.86
CA SER A 160 -2.81 -24.76 2.20
C SER A 160 -1.39 -24.79 2.78
N SER A 161 -0.37 -24.79 1.93
CA SER A 161 1.05 -24.78 2.32
C SER A 161 1.69 -23.40 2.28
N LEU A 162 0.95 -22.38 1.83
CA LEU A 162 1.41 -20.98 1.86
C LEU A 162 0.75 -20.30 3.05
N ASP A 163 1.11 -20.67 4.27
CA ASP A 163 0.53 -20.14 5.50
C ASP A 163 1.55 -19.27 6.29
N TYR A 164 1.32 -18.99 7.58
CA TYR A 164 2.31 -18.25 8.38
C TYR A 164 3.59 -19.02 8.69
N GLU A 165 3.67 -20.33 8.43
CA GLU A 165 4.95 -21.05 8.47
C GLU A 165 5.89 -20.60 7.34
N TYR A 166 5.35 -20.20 6.18
CA TYR A 166 6.15 -19.59 5.10
C TYR A 166 6.76 -18.24 5.52
N ILE A 167 5.99 -17.45 6.26
CA ILE A 167 6.43 -16.16 6.81
C ILE A 167 7.47 -16.37 7.91
N LYS A 168 7.19 -17.30 8.83
CA LYS A 168 8.08 -17.72 9.92
C LYS A 168 9.42 -18.21 9.37
N TYR A 169 9.41 -19.03 8.32
CA TYR A 169 10.63 -19.49 7.65
C TYR A 169 11.54 -18.33 7.20
N GLY A 170 10.96 -17.31 6.56
CA GLY A 170 11.69 -16.12 6.15
C GLY A 170 12.24 -15.30 7.32
N LEU A 171 11.45 -15.16 8.39
CA LEU A 171 11.84 -14.45 9.63
C LEU A 171 12.99 -15.16 10.36
N HIS A 172 13.04 -16.49 10.34
CA HIS A 172 14.13 -17.26 10.94
C HIS A 172 15.38 -17.31 10.06
N THR A 173 15.22 -17.50 8.75
CA THR A 173 16.35 -17.70 7.83
C THR A 173 17.05 -16.39 7.47
N TRP A 174 16.28 -15.30 7.28
CA TRP A 174 16.81 -13.98 6.91
C TRP A 174 16.19 -12.88 7.79
N PRO A 175 16.45 -12.89 9.11
CA PRO A 175 15.73 -12.07 10.06
C PRO A 175 15.77 -10.58 9.71
N TRP A 176 16.95 -10.01 9.48
CA TRP A 176 17.10 -8.58 9.23
C TRP A 176 16.41 -8.13 7.93
N ARG A 177 16.42 -8.96 6.87
CA ARG A 177 15.78 -8.65 5.58
C ARG A 177 14.28 -8.66 5.72
N SER A 178 13.76 -9.73 6.33
CA SER A 178 12.33 -9.92 6.58
C SER A 178 11.80 -8.79 7.47
N TRP A 179 12.50 -8.47 8.57
CA TRP A 179 12.13 -7.35 9.44
C TRP A 179 12.15 -6.00 8.72
N LEU A 180 13.20 -5.69 7.96
CA LEU A 180 13.27 -4.44 7.21
C LEU A 180 12.12 -4.30 6.20
N LEU A 181 11.81 -5.37 5.47
CA LEU A 181 10.75 -5.36 4.45
C LEU A 181 9.37 -5.26 5.09
N TYR A 182 9.07 -6.03 6.14
CA TYR A 182 7.77 -5.95 6.82
C TYR A 182 7.58 -4.63 7.56
N ALA A 183 8.57 -4.18 8.35
CA ALA A 183 8.50 -2.92 9.08
C ALA A 183 8.42 -1.72 8.14
N GLY A 184 9.20 -1.74 7.06
CA GLY A 184 9.18 -0.73 6.02
C GLY A 184 7.82 -0.66 5.32
N LEU A 185 7.27 -1.81 4.90
CA LEU A 185 5.97 -1.88 4.23
C LEU A 185 4.84 -1.40 5.14
N VAL A 186 4.68 -1.99 6.33
CA VAL A 186 3.56 -1.66 7.22
C VAL A 186 3.61 -0.19 7.65
N SER A 187 4.79 0.33 7.97
CA SER A 187 4.95 1.73 8.37
C SER A 187 4.66 2.66 7.21
N SER A 188 5.15 2.35 6.00
CA SER A 188 4.92 3.18 4.82
C SER A 188 3.43 3.23 4.48
N VAL A 189 2.76 2.08 4.42
CA VAL A 189 1.33 1.99 4.10
C VAL A 189 0.48 2.68 5.17
N ALA A 190 0.70 2.40 6.46
CA ALA A 190 -0.09 2.99 7.54
C ALA A 190 0.07 4.52 7.61
N LEU A 191 1.29 5.04 7.47
CA LEU A 191 1.54 6.48 7.47
C LEU A 191 1.03 7.16 6.19
N HIS A 192 1.11 6.48 5.04
CA HIS A 192 0.52 6.95 3.78
C HIS A 192 -0.99 7.08 3.92
N ALA A 193 -1.65 6.03 4.43
CA ALA A 193 -3.09 6.01 4.68
C ALA A 193 -3.51 7.09 5.68
N ALA A 194 -2.77 7.30 6.77
CA ALA A 194 -3.09 8.30 7.78
C ALA A 194 -3.01 9.75 7.27
N ASP A 195 -1.98 10.09 6.49
CA ASP A 195 -1.87 11.41 5.85
C ASP A 195 -2.88 11.56 4.71
N GLY A 196 -3.15 10.49 3.94
CA GLY A 196 -4.10 10.47 2.81
C GLY A 196 -5.56 10.55 3.23
N ALA A 197 -5.95 9.85 4.30
CA ALA A 197 -7.30 9.89 4.87
C ALA A 197 -7.70 11.30 5.29
N ALA A 198 -6.75 12.11 5.79
CA ALA A 198 -7.02 13.51 6.11
C ALA A 198 -7.36 14.35 4.86
N LEU A 199 -6.79 14.01 3.71
CA LEU A 199 -7.06 14.70 2.45
C LEU A 199 -8.44 14.35 1.93
N ILE A 200 -8.76 13.06 1.92
CA ILE A 200 -10.09 12.56 1.58
C ILE A 200 -11.12 13.20 2.54
N TRP A 201 -10.82 13.23 3.84
CA TRP A 201 -11.68 13.86 4.84
C TRP A 201 -11.94 15.33 4.50
N SER A 202 -10.88 16.12 4.31
CA SER A 202 -11.00 17.54 3.97
C SER A 202 -11.68 17.79 2.61
N ALA A 203 -11.61 16.83 1.69
CA ALA A 203 -12.18 16.95 0.36
C ALA A 203 -13.68 16.69 0.32
N TRP A 204 -14.16 15.75 1.13
CA TRP A 204 -15.53 15.22 1.05
C TRP A 204 -16.40 15.57 2.25
N PHE A 205 -15.81 15.86 3.40
CA PHE A 205 -16.55 16.13 4.64
C PHE A 205 -16.39 17.60 5.05
N LYS A 206 -17.51 18.23 5.44
CA LYS A 206 -17.51 19.62 5.92
C LYS A 206 -16.70 19.73 7.21
N LYS A 207 -16.02 20.86 7.41
CA LYS A 207 -15.22 21.22 8.61
C LYS A 207 -15.96 21.14 9.96
N SER A 208 -17.26 20.83 9.98
CA SER A 208 -18.04 20.77 11.23
C SER A 208 -17.63 19.61 12.14
N TRP A 209 -16.95 18.59 11.62
CA TRP A 209 -16.37 17.50 12.40
C TRP A 209 -14.87 17.75 12.51
N GLY A 210 -14.46 18.38 13.62
CA GLY A 210 -13.10 18.89 13.82
C GLY A 210 -11.98 17.97 13.33
N GLU A 211 -10.96 18.55 12.72
CA GLU A 211 -9.85 17.79 12.16
C GLU A 211 -8.87 17.33 13.25
N LEU A 212 -8.59 16.03 13.32
CA LEU A 212 -7.51 15.51 14.16
C LEU A 212 -6.17 16.13 13.75
N SER A 213 -5.31 16.46 14.71
CA SER A 213 -3.98 16.97 14.38
C SER A 213 -3.16 15.94 13.59
N ARG A 214 -2.22 16.42 12.75
CA ARG A 214 -1.32 15.55 11.99
C ARG A 214 -0.51 14.61 12.89
N LYS A 215 -0.07 15.09 14.06
CA LYS A 215 0.66 14.28 15.05
C LYS A 215 -0.24 13.18 15.58
N THR A 216 -1.46 13.52 16.00
CA THR A 216 -2.44 12.57 16.52
C THR A 216 -2.76 11.44 15.54
N ARG A 217 -3.07 11.77 14.27
CA ARG A 217 -3.39 10.75 13.26
C ARG A 217 -2.25 9.77 13.03
N ARG A 218 -1.01 10.26 12.99
CA ARG A 218 0.18 9.41 12.83
C ARG A 218 0.44 8.56 14.07
N THR A 219 0.27 9.12 15.26
CA THR A 219 0.37 8.36 16.51
C THR A 219 -0.67 7.24 16.56
N ILE A 220 -1.91 7.50 16.12
CA ILE A 220 -2.95 6.46 15.99
C ILE A 220 -2.52 5.40 14.97
N ALA A 221 -2.07 5.78 13.79
CA ALA A 221 -1.63 4.82 12.78
C ALA A 221 -0.46 3.94 13.27
N ILE A 222 0.49 4.52 14.01
CA ILE A 222 1.58 3.77 14.61
C ILE A 222 1.04 2.84 15.70
N GLY A 223 0.33 3.38 16.70
CA GLY A 223 -0.12 2.62 17.87
C GLY A 223 -1.18 1.56 17.58
N CYS A 224 -2.06 1.81 16.61
CA CYS A 224 -3.21 0.92 16.31
C CYS A 224 -3.00 0.02 15.10
N VAL A 225 -2.03 0.30 14.22
CA VAL A 225 -1.78 -0.51 13.02
C VAL A 225 -0.36 -1.06 13.01
N VAL A 226 0.64 -0.20 13.02
CA VAL A 226 2.06 -0.61 12.91
C VAL A 226 2.46 -1.48 14.10
N THR A 227 2.21 -1.01 15.33
CA THR A 227 2.63 -1.69 16.54
C THR A 227 1.98 -3.07 16.69
N PRO A 228 0.65 -3.26 16.57
CA PRO A 228 0.05 -4.59 16.69
C PRO A 228 0.56 -5.57 15.62
N VAL A 229 0.70 -5.12 14.37
CA VAL A 229 1.21 -5.97 13.28
C VAL A 229 2.65 -6.40 13.54
N LEU A 230 3.53 -5.47 13.91
CA LEU A 230 4.94 -5.79 14.17
C LEU A 230 5.14 -6.61 15.44
N LEU A 231 4.37 -6.37 16.50
CA LEU A 231 4.39 -7.23 17.67
C LEU A 231 3.92 -8.64 17.33
N GLY A 232 2.89 -8.79 16.50
CA GLY A 232 2.43 -10.11 16.06
C GLY A 232 3.46 -10.84 15.21
N LEU A 233 4.15 -10.15 14.30
CA LEU A 233 5.31 -10.71 13.59
C LEU A 233 6.45 -11.08 14.55
N SER A 234 6.65 -10.32 15.63
CA SER A 234 7.61 -10.69 16.67
C SER A 234 7.20 -11.95 17.44
N VAL A 235 5.91 -12.20 17.62
CA VAL A 235 5.43 -13.47 18.21
C VAL A 235 5.73 -14.61 17.26
N ILE A 236 5.36 -14.49 15.99
CA ILE A 236 5.63 -15.50 14.96
C ILE A 236 7.12 -15.81 14.85
N ALA A 237 8.00 -14.80 14.87
CA ALA A 237 9.45 -14.96 14.76
C ALA A 237 10.11 -15.65 15.97
N ARG A 238 9.39 -15.83 17.08
CA ARG A 238 9.90 -16.51 18.29
C ARG A 238 9.40 -17.94 18.41
N GLU A 239 8.37 -18.30 17.65
CA GLU A 239 7.86 -19.67 17.64
C GLU A 239 8.82 -20.59 16.88
N PRO A 240 9.00 -21.85 17.31
CA PRO A 240 9.77 -22.80 16.52
C PRO A 240 9.08 -23.04 15.17
N PRO A 241 9.84 -23.13 14.06
CA PRO A 241 9.28 -23.49 12.76
C PRO A 241 8.82 -24.94 12.78
N MET A 242 7.56 -25.16 12.42
CA MET A 242 6.94 -26.50 12.36
C MET A 242 6.91 -26.98 10.91
N LEU A 243 8.07 -26.95 10.25
CA LEU A 243 8.19 -27.21 8.82
C LEU A 243 8.58 -28.66 8.52
N MET A 244 7.86 -29.28 7.59
CA MET A 244 8.31 -30.54 7.00
C MET A 244 9.54 -30.28 6.12
N SER A 245 10.53 -31.17 6.14
CA SER A 245 11.80 -31.02 5.41
C SER A 245 11.61 -30.79 3.90
N PHE A 246 10.60 -31.43 3.29
CA PHE A 246 10.30 -31.23 1.87
C PHE A 246 9.70 -29.85 1.56
N LEU A 247 9.04 -29.18 2.51
CA LEU A 247 8.55 -27.81 2.32
C LEU A 247 9.69 -26.81 2.45
N GLU A 248 10.70 -27.12 3.25
CA GLU A 248 11.83 -26.23 3.49
C GLU A 248 12.60 -25.91 2.21
N SER A 249 12.88 -26.93 1.39
CA SER A 249 13.56 -26.75 0.11
C SER A 249 12.74 -25.90 -0.86
N ARG A 250 11.41 -26.07 -0.88
CA ARG A 250 10.48 -25.29 -1.71
C ARG A 250 10.43 -23.84 -1.25
N TYR A 251 10.35 -23.62 0.06
CA TYR A 251 10.31 -22.29 0.65
C TYR A 251 11.61 -21.54 0.38
N ARG A 252 12.75 -22.18 0.64
CA ARG A 252 14.08 -21.65 0.31
C ARG A 252 14.12 -21.22 -1.15
N ALA A 253 13.75 -22.11 -2.06
CA ALA A 253 13.79 -21.85 -3.49
C ALA A 253 12.89 -20.68 -3.92
N ALA A 254 11.70 -20.53 -3.30
CA ALA A 254 10.80 -19.41 -3.55
C ALA A 254 11.39 -18.08 -3.05
N TYR A 255 11.94 -18.03 -1.84
CA TYR A 255 12.61 -16.83 -1.32
C TYR A 255 13.81 -16.45 -2.18
N THR A 256 14.66 -17.43 -2.54
CA THR A 256 15.85 -17.20 -3.37
C THR A 256 15.55 -16.93 -4.84
N GLN A 257 14.28 -16.77 -5.25
CA GLN A 257 13.97 -16.11 -6.52
C GLN A 257 14.27 -14.60 -6.47
N SER A 258 14.19 -14.01 -5.27
CA SER A 258 14.57 -12.61 -5.05
C SER A 258 16.06 -12.50 -4.77
N ASP A 259 16.75 -11.58 -5.47
CA ASP A 259 18.15 -11.26 -5.19
C ASP A 259 18.36 -10.75 -3.77
N LEU A 260 17.33 -10.15 -3.16
CA LEU A 260 17.37 -9.71 -1.76
C LEU A 260 17.64 -10.89 -0.82
N PHE A 261 17.20 -12.11 -1.15
CA PHE A 261 17.31 -13.28 -0.29
C PHE A 261 18.38 -14.29 -0.74
N ARG A 262 19.09 -14.02 -1.84
CA ARG A 262 20.21 -14.86 -2.32
C ARG A 262 21.53 -14.62 -1.60
N LEU A 263 21.72 -13.40 -1.09
CA LEU A 263 22.98 -12.93 -0.50
C LEU A 263 23.20 -13.44 0.93
#